data_AF-A0A5S4T6P7-F1
#
_entry.id   AF-A0A5S4T6P7-F1
#
_cell.length_a   1.000
_cell.length_b   1.000
_cell.length_c   1.000
_cell.angle_alpha   90.00
_cell.angle_beta   90.00
_cell.angle_gamma   90.00
#
_symmetry.space_group_name_H-M   'P 1'
#
loop_
_entity.id
_entity.type
_entity.pdbx_description
1 polymer ?
#
loop_
_entity_poly.entity_id
_entity_poly.type
_entity_poly.pdbx_seq_one_letter_code
_entity_poly.pdbx_strand_id
1 'polypeptide(L)' 'MPLDYKALSNWEFEDITQTLTERDTMLYALGLGFGEDPTDEKELAYVYEEGLLAVPSMAVTLGYPGFWLRDPRTGVNWKK' A
#
# COMPACT_ATOMS: atom_id res chain seq x y z
N MET A 1 -13.26 -6.40 26.37
CA MET A 1 -12.65 -6.80 25.08
C MET A 1 -11.17 -7.05 25.37
N PRO A 2 -10.64 -8.29 25.29
CA PRO A 2 -9.23 -8.48 25.58
C PRO A 2 -8.43 -7.85 24.43
N LEU A 3 -7.79 -6.74 24.76
CA LEU A 3 -6.70 -6.12 24.03
C LEU A 3 -5.71 -5.64 25.09
N ASP A 4 -4.42 -5.67 24.80
CA ASP A 4 -3.42 -5.09 25.68
C ASP A 4 -3.19 -3.64 25.26
N TYR A 5 -3.85 -2.72 25.96
CA TYR A 5 -3.76 -1.29 25.67
C TYR A 5 -2.33 -0.75 25.75
N LYS A 6 -1.54 -1.25 26.72
CA LYS A 6 -0.17 -0.78 26.91
C LYS A 6 0.72 -1.30 25.78
N ALA A 7 0.55 -2.55 25.36
CA ALA A 7 1.27 -3.10 24.22
C ALA A 7 0.93 -2.34 22.93
N LEU A 8 -0.35 -2.04 22.69
CA LEU A 8 -0.79 -1.32 21.49
C LEU A 8 -0.33 0.14 21.45
N SER A 9 -0.37 0.84 22.59
CA SER A 9 0.02 2.26 22.65
C SER A 9 1.53 2.46 22.50
N ASN A 10 2.33 1.41 22.75
CA ASN A 10 3.78 1.40 22.56
C ASN A 10 4.21 0.47 21.41
N TRP A 11 3.29 0.16 20.49
CA TRP A 11 3.59 -0.75 19.39
C TRP A 11 4.57 -0.10 18.43
N GLU A 12 5.73 -0.73 18.25
CA GLU A 12 6.72 -0.30 17.27
C GLU A 12 6.43 -0.99 15.94
N PHE A 13 6.29 -0.19 14.90
CA PHE A 13 6.26 -0.68 13.54
C PHE A 13 7.70 -0.68 13.01
N GLU A 14 8.16 -1.85 12.58
CA GLU A 14 9.45 -1.97 11.90
C GLU A 14 9.45 -1.13 10.61
N ASP A 15 10.60 -0.56 10.28
CA ASP A 15 10.77 0.17 9.03
C ASP A 15 10.56 -0.75 7.83
N ILE A 16 9.79 -0.26 6.84
CA ILE A 16 9.54 -0.97 5.59
C ILE A 16 10.25 -0.21 4.48
N THR A 17 11.23 -0.86 3.86
CA THR A 17 11.93 -0.34 2.68
C THR A 17 11.43 -1.05 1.43
N GLN A 18 11.05 -0.26 0.43
CA GLN A 18 10.62 -0.76 -0.88
C GLN A 18 11.58 -0.25 -1.95
N THR A 19 11.97 -1.11 -2.87
CA THR A 19 12.67 -0.72 -4.10
C THR A 19 11.69 -0.86 -5.25
N LEU A 20 11.37 0.25 -5.90
CA LEU A 20 10.38 0.30 -6.96
C LEU A 20 11.03 0.77 -8.25
N THR A 21 10.49 0.26 -9.35
CA THR A 21 10.81 0.68 -10.72
C THR A 21 9.62 1.39 -11.34
N GLU A 22 9.83 2.03 -12.49
CA GLU A 22 8.74 2.59 -13.31
C GLU A 22 7.71 1.51 -13.65
N ARG A 23 8.16 0.29 -13.94
CA ARG A 23 7.29 -0.87 -14.19
C ARG A 23 6.35 -1.16 -13.02
N ASP A 24 6.83 -1.11 -11.78
CA ASP A 24 6.00 -1.40 -10.61
C ASP A 24 4.93 -0.32 -10.41
N THR A 25 5.28 0.94 -10.71
CA THR A 25 4.36 2.09 -10.66
C THR A 25 3.27 1.95 -11.72
N MET A 26 3.64 1.63 -12.96
CA MET A 26 2.68 1.42 -14.05
C MET A 26 1.79 0.20 -13.80
N LEU A 27 2.34 -0.91 -13.27
CA LEU A 27 1.54 -2.08 -12.91
C LEU A 27 0.51 -1.79 -11.82
N TYR A 28 0.86 -0.97 -10.83
CA TYR A 28 -0.10 -0.52 -9.83
C TYR A 28 -1.25 0.27 -10.48
N ALA A 29 -0.92 1.24 -11.35
CA ALA A 29 -1.91 2.05 -12.06
C ALA A 29 -2.82 1.20 -12.97
N LEU A 30 -2.25 0.28 -13.75
CA LEU A 30 -2.99 -0.67 -14.58
C LEU A 30 -3.92 -1.55 -13.75
N GLY A 31 -3.48 -2.00 -12.56
CA GLY A 31 -4.32 -2.76 -11.63
C GLY A 31 -5.52 -1.98 -11.08
N LEU A 32 -5.48 -0.65 -11.12
CA LEU A 32 -6.59 0.23 -10.78
C LEU A 32 -7.48 0.60 -11.98
N GLY A 33 -7.11 0.20 -13.20
CA GLY A 33 -7.85 0.45 -14.43
C GLY A 33 -7.38 1.65 -15.26
N PHE A 34 -6.28 2.31 -14.90
CA PHE A 34 -5.72 3.39 -15.74
C PHE A 34 -5.22 2.82 -17.07
N GLY A 35 -5.41 3.57 -18.15
CA GLY A 35 -4.99 3.18 -19.50
C GLY A 35 -6.00 2.29 -20.22
N GLU A 36 -7.25 2.22 -19.72
CA GLU A 36 -8.34 1.50 -20.39
C GLU A 36 -8.73 2.21 -21.69
N ASP A 37 -8.73 3.55 -21.69
CA ASP A 37 -8.76 4.35 -22.92
C ASP A 37 -7.33 4.68 -23.38
N PRO A 38 -6.83 4.05 -24.46
CA PRO A 38 -5.46 4.26 -24.93
C PRO A 38 -5.24 5.65 -25.56
N THR A 39 -6.28 6.47 -25.67
CA THR A 39 -6.22 7.83 -26.24
C THR A 39 -6.44 8.95 -25.22
N ASP A 40 -6.74 8.61 -23.96
CA ASP A 40 -6.83 9.62 -22.88
C ASP A 40 -5.43 9.92 -22.31
N GLU A 41 -4.87 11.08 -22.67
CA GLU A 41 -3.58 11.56 -22.17
C GLU A 41 -3.50 11.62 -20.63
N LYS A 42 -4.63 11.83 -19.94
CA LYS A 42 -4.65 11.87 -18.47
C LYS A 42 -4.41 10.51 -17.86
N GLU A 43 -4.86 9.45 -18.51
CA GLU A 43 -4.62 8.08 -18.08
C GLU A 43 -3.21 7.62 -18.47
N LEU A 44 -2.77 7.98 -19.69
CA LEU A 44 -1.44 7.64 -20.20
C LEU A 44 -0.31 8.15 -19.31
N ALA A 45 -0.50 9.30 -18.64
CA ALA A 45 0.46 9.83 -17.67
C ALA A 45 0.81 8.86 -16.51
N TYR A 46 0.02 7.81 -16.28
CA TYR A 46 0.25 6.82 -15.22
C TYR A 46 0.72 5.45 -15.73
N VAL A 47 0.71 5.22 -17.05
CA VAL A 47 1.00 3.91 -17.66
C VAL A 47 2.03 3.97 -18.80
N TYR A 48 2.56 5.16 -19.08
CA TYR A 48 3.64 5.40 -20.03
C TYR A 48 4.85 5.99 -19.33
N GLU A 49 6.05 5.49 -19.65
CA GLU A 49 7.29 5.81 -18.94
C GLU A 49 7.73 7.27 -19.07
N GLU A 50 7.44 7.94 -20.19
CA GLU A 50 7.85 9.32 -20.41
C GLU A 50 6.96 10.28 -19.61
N GLY A 51 7.52 10.88 -18.55
CA GLY A 51 6.77 11.78 -17.67
C GLY A 51 5.86 11.05 -16.67
N LEU A 52 6.14 9.78 -16.39
CA LEU A 52 5.36 8.91 -15.53
C LEU A 52 5.02 9.54 -14.17
N LEU A 53 3.74 9.48 -13.82
CA LEU A 53 3.20 9.85 -12.52
C LEU A 53 2.84 8.60 -11.71
N ALA A 54 3.09 8.65 -10.40
CA ALA A 54 2.59 7.65 -9.47
C ALA A 54 1.19 8.01 -8.99
N VAL A 55 0.29 7.01 -8.97
CA VAL A 55 -1.04 7.19 -8.36
C VAL A 55 -0.85 7.34 -6.84
N PRO A 56 -1.32 8.43 -6.20
CA PRO A 56 -1.03 8.69 -4.78
C PRO A 56 -1.46 7.57 -3.81
N SER A 57 -2.51 6.81 -4.15
CA SER A 57 -2.97 5.67 -3.34
C SER A 57 -1.97 4.52 -3.28
N MET A 58 -0.96 4.48 -4.15
CA MET A 58 0.12 3.47 -4.10
C MET A 58 0.83 3.49 -2.73
N ALA A 59 0.94 4.66 -2.09
CA ALA A 59 1.50 4.80 -0.76
C ALA A 59 0.78 3.93 0.29
N VAL A 60 -0.53 3.72 0.17
CA VAL A 60 -1.30 2.86 1.08
C VAL A 60 -0.88 1.39 0.95
N THR A 61 -0.63 0.93 -0.28
CA THR A 61 -0.13 -0.43 -0.54
C THR A 61 1.29 -0.60 -0.03
N LEU A 62 2.18 0.35 -0.33
CA LEU A 62 3.59 0.30 0.05
C LEU A 62 3.81 0.40 1.56
N GLY A 63 2.99 1.21 2.23
CA GLY A 63 3.06 1.43 3.68
C GLY A 63 2.25 0.44 4.51
N TYR A 64 1.61 -0.56 3.91
CA TYR A 64 0.82 -1.53 4.66
C TYR A 64 1.74 -2.55 5.38
N PRO A 65 1.78 -2.57 6.72
CA PRO A 65 2.68 -3.47 7.47
C PRO A 65 2.15 -4.91 7.56
N GLY A 66 1.12 -5.26 6.80
CA GLY A 66 0.39 -6.50 6.97
C GLY A 66 -0.58 -6.48 8.14
N PHE A 67 -1.18 -7.63 8.44
CA PHE A 67 -2.17 -7.76 9.50
C PHE A 67 -1.52 -7.90 10.89
N TRP A 68 -0.90 -6.82 11.37
CA TRP A 68 -0.15 -6.78 12.62
C TRP A 68 -0.98 -7.06 13.88
N LEU A 69 -2.29 -6.76 13.86
CA LEU A 69 -3.23 -7.10 14.96
C LEU A 69 -3.38 -8.61 15.20
N ARG A 70 -2.89 -9.45 14.27
CA ARG A 70 -2.83 -10.91 14.45
C ARG A 70 -1.74 -11.32 15.46
N ASP A 71 -0.74 -10.47 15.69
CA ASP A 71 0.37 -10.78 16.57
C ASP A 71 -0.13 -10.98 18.01
N PRO A 72 0.17 -12.15 18.64
CA PRO A 72 -0.28 -12.44 20.00
C PRO A 72 0.13 -11.38 21.04
N ARG A 73 1.22 -10.64 20.82
CA ARG A 73 1.70 -9.57 21.71
C ARG A 73 0.71 -8.41 21.82
N THR A 74 -0.19 -8.25 20.86
CA THR A 74 -1.24 -7.21 20.88
C THR A 74 -2.36 -7.52 21.88
N GLY A 75 -2.47 -8.78 22.31
CA GLY A 75 -3.58 -9.27 23.14
C GLY A 75 -4.95 -9.27 22.44
N VAL A 76 -5.01 -8.96 21.14
CA VAL A 76 -6.27 -8.75 20.41
C VAL A 76 -6.95 -10.07 20.04
N ASN A 77 -8.19 -10.19 20.51
CA ASN A 77 -9.26 -11.10 20.09
C ASN A 77 -9.68 -11.08 18.61
N TRP A 78 -8.83 -11.33 17.61
CA TRP A 78 -9.20 -11.11 16.19
C TRP A 78 -10.07 -12.21 15.51
N LYS A 79 -10.22 -13.39 16.12
CA LYS A 79 -10.95 -14.55 15.53
C LYS A 79 -12.42 -14.64 15.97
N LYS A 80 -13.01 -13.55 16.44
CA LYS A 80 -14.38 -13.60 16.98
C LYS A 80 -15.44 -13.66 15.88
#